data_AF-A0AAW4BJ35-F1
#
_entry.id   AF-A0AAW4BJ35-F1
#
_cell.length_a   1.000
_cell.length_b   1.000
_cell.length_c   1.000
_cell.angle_alpha   90.00
_cell.angle_beta   90.00
_cell.angle_gamma   90.00
#
_symmetry.space_group_name_H-M   'P 1'
#
loop_
_entity.id
_entity.type
_entity.pdbx_description
1 polymer ?
#
loop_
_entity_poly.entity_id
_entity_poly.type
_entity_poly.pdbx_seq_one_letter_code
_entity_poly.pdbx_strand_id
1 'polypeptide(L)'
;LYTEKINRNFGIGIRYGDSAHWFPIEYDQWYTLEFDFLWSDDEDGQLKFAVDESDPILFKGKNMHNKYQHYLKIGMYRHPKIQSSNNIKFRALFIN
;
A
#
# COMPACT_ATOMS: atom_id res chain seq x y z
N LEU A 1 2.13 2.88 -0.50
CA LEU A 1 1.03 2.57 -1.43
C LEU A 1 0.79 3.78 -2.33
N TYR A 2 0.53 3.56 -3.61
CA TYR A 2 0.14 4.59 -4.57
C TYR A 2 -0.89 4.00 -5.54
N THR A 3 -1.55 4.87 -6.32
CA THR A 3 -2.44 4.46 -7.40
C THR A 3 -1.96 5.10 -8.70
N GLU A 4 -1.98 4.36 -9.79
CA GLU A 4 -1.50 4.84 -11.09
C GLU A 4 -2.23 4.14 -12.23
N LYS A 5 -2.30 4.79 -13.41
CA LYS A 5 -2.73 4.14 -14.65
C LYS A 5 -1.53 3.75 -15.51
N ILE A 6 -1.38 2.47 -15.81
CA ILE A 6 -0.36 1.93 -16.71
C ILE A 6 -1.07 1.27 -17.89
N ASN A 7 -0.72 1.65 -19.13
CA ASN A 7 -1.31 1.10 -20.34
C ASN A 7 -2.86 1.08 -20.34
N ARG A 8 -3.47 2.15 -19.83
CA ARG A 8 -4.93 2.35 -19.65
C ARG A 8 -5.59 1.59 -18.50
N ASN A 9 -4.89 0.68 -17.83
CA ASN A 9 -5.40 -0.04 -16.67
C ASN A 9 -5.10 0.74 -15.39
N PHE A 10 -6.10 0.88 -14.53
CA PHE A 10 -5.90 1.44 -13.19
C PHE A 10 -5.33 0.36 -12.27
N GLY A 11 -4.57 0.78 -11.27
CA GLY A 11 -3.95 -0.18 -10.37
C GLY A 11 -3.43 0.44 -9.08
N ILE A 12 -3.11 -0.43 -8.14
CA ILE A 12 -2.49 -0.10 -6.88
C ILE A 12 -1.03 -0.53 -6.95
N GLY A 13 -0.14 0.38 -6.59
CA GLY A 13 1.28 0.12 -6.51
C GLY A 13 1.81 0.21 -5.08
N ILE A 14 2.84 -0.57 -4.82
CA ILE A 14 3.64 -0.47 -3.61
C ILE A 14 5.09 -0.17 -4.01
N ARG A 15 5.70 0.76 -3.28
CA ARG A 15 7.11 1.13 -3.44
C ARG A 15 7.80 0.98 -2.11
N TYR A 16 8.97 0.36 -2.13
CA TYR A 16 9.80 0.07 -0.99
C TYR A 16 11.27 0.27 -1.40
N GLY A 17 11.89 1.36 -0.93
CA GLY A 17 13.17 1.81 -1.47
C GLY A 17 13.08 2.02 -2.99
N ASP A 18 14.03 1.42 -3.71
CA ASP A 18 14.08 1.45 -5.19
C ASP A 18 13.20 0.38 -5.85
N SER A 19 12.62 -0.54 -5.07
CA SER A 19 11.72 -1.58 -5.57
C SER A 19 10.29 -1.08 -5.65
N ALA A 20 9.59 -1.41 -6.73
CA ALA A 20 8.18 -1.14 -6.87
C ALA A 20 7.47 -2.32 -7.54
N HIS A 21 6.22 -2.54 -7.13
CA HIS A 21 5.34 -3.49 -7.79
C HIS A 21 3.95 -2.88 -7.96
N TRP A 22 3.28 -3.22 -9.06
CA TRP A 22 1.98 -2.69 -9.43
C TRP A 22 1.00 -3.81 -9.74
N PHE A 23 -0.20 -3.71 -9.18
CA PHE A 23 -1.29 -4.66 -9.33
C PHE A 23 -2.43 -3.98 -10.09
N PRO A 24 -2.88 -4.54 -11.23
CA PRO A 24 -4.07 -4.05 -11.90
C PRO A 24 -5.29 -4.23 -10.98
N ILE A 25 -6.12 -3.20 -10.89
CA ILE A 25 -7.42 -3.28 -10.22
C ILE A 25 -8.50 -2.65 -11.08
N GLU A 26 -9.70 -3.19 -10.98
CA GLU A 26 -10.90 -2.70 -11.65
C GLU A 26 -11.67 -1.75 -10.74
N TYR A 27 -12.38 -0.81 -11.34
CA TYR A 27 -13.31 0.04 -10.60
C TYR A 27 -14.49 -0.76 -10.06
N ASP A 28 -15.09 -0.28 -8.98
CA ASP A 28 -16.29 -0.86 -8.34
C ASP A 28 -16.16 -2.32 -7.86
N GLN A 29 -14.93 -2.81 -7.71
CA GLN A 29 -14.62 -4.09 -7.08
C GLN A 29 -14.04 -3.89 -5.67
N TRP A 30 -14.23 -4.91 -4.83
CA TRP A 30 -13.60 -4.98 -3.51
C TRP A 30 -12.30 -5.75 -3.60
N TYR A 31 -11.24 -5.17 -3.05
CA TYR A 31 -9.92 -5.79 -2.94
C TYR A 31 -9.53 -5.92 -1.47
N THR A 32 -8.91 -7.04 -1.13
CA THR A 32 -8.26 -7.25 0.16
C THR A 32 -6.79 -6.92 0.02
N LEU A 33 -6.29 -6.01 0.86
CA LEU A 33 -4.88 -5.66 0.90
C LEU A 33 -4.29 -6.22 2.20
N GLU A 34 -3.30 -7.09 2.08
CA GLU A 34 -2.62 -7.69 3.23
C GLU A 34 -1.19 -7.15 3.34
N PHE A 35 -0.82 -6.74 4.55
CA PHE A 35 0.52 -6.23 4.85
C PHE A 35 1.05 -6.95 6.09
N ASP A 36 2.20 -7.60 5.95
CA ASP A 36 2.98 -8.19 7.05
C ASP A 36 4.33 -7.47 7.11
N PHE A 37 4.57 -6.75 8.20
CA PHE A 37 5.75 -5.91 8.39
C PHE A 37 6.67 -6.52 9.45
N LEU A 38 7.95 -6.67 9.09
CA LEU A 38 9.03 -6.66 10.07
C LEU A 38 9.61 -5.26 10.10
N TRP A 39 9.24 -4.49 11.13
CA TRP A 39 9.71 -3.12 11.30
C TRP A 39 11.18 -3.10 11.75
N SER A 40 12.03 -2.39 11.01
CA SER A 40 13.43 -2.18 11.37
C SER A 40 13.98 -0.85 10.86
N ASP A 41 14.83 -0.21 11.66
CA ASP A 41 15.65 0.94 11.27
C ASP A 41 17.03 0.55 10.69
N ASP A 42 17.26 -0.75 10.46
CA ASP A 42 18.40 -1.38 9.79
C ASP A 42 17.95 -2.17 8.54
N GLU A 43 18.88 -2.84 7.84
CA GLU A 43 18.64 -3.51 6.56
C GLU A 43 17.85 -4.83 6.64
N ASP A 44 17.50 -5.30 7.83
CA ASP A 44 16.74 -6.52 8.06
C ASP A 44 15.21 -6.32 8.05
N GLY A 45 14.74 -5.09 7.83
CA GLY A 45 13.32 -4.78 7.67
C GLY A 45 12.68 -5.54 6.51
N GLN A 46 11.40 -5.87 6.65
CA GLN A 46 10.64 -6.59 5.63
C GLN A 46 9.23 -6.06 5.50
N LEU A 47 8.70 -6.19 4.29
CA LEU A 47 7.29 -6.02 4.00
C LEU A 47 6.84 -7.13 3.05
N LYS A 48 5.88 -7.95 3.47
CA LYS A 48 5.13 -8.81 2.57
C LYS A 48 3.81 -8.14 2.23
N PHE A 49 3.52 -8.07 0.93
CA PHE A 49 2.31 -7.43 0.43
C PHE A 49 1.59 -8.36 -0.54
N ALA A 50 0.27 -8.49 -0.39
CA ALA A 50 -0.60 -9.23 -1.29
C ALA A 50 -1.88 -8.43 -1.59
N VAL A 51 -2.44 -8.70 -2.77
CA VAL A 51 -3.76 -8.22 -3.20
C VAL A 51 -4.63 -9.44 -3.49
N ASP A 52 -5.72 -9.59 -2.73
CA ASP A 52 -6.57 -10.79 -2.74
C ASP A 52 -5.76 -12.08 -2.55
N GLU A 53 -5.92 -13.06 -3.45
CA GLU A 53 -5.24 -14.36 -3.42
C GLU A 53 -3.93 -14.37 -4.22
N SER A 54 -3.39 -13.20 -4.57
CA SER A 54 -2.10 -13.12 -5.28
C SER A 54 -0.95 -13.69 -4.46
N ASP A 55 0.05 -14.28 -5.12
CA ASP A 55 1.30 -14.63 -4.44
C ASP A 55 1.91 -13.39 -3.76
N PRO A 56 2.27 -13.46 -2.47
CA PRO A 56 2.76 -12.33 -1.73
C PRO A 56 4.14 -11.91 -2.24
N ILE A 57 4.36 -10.60 -2.32
CA ILE A 57 5.63 -10.01 -2.72
C ILE A 57 6.39 -9.61 -1.48
N LEU A 58 7.62 -10.12 -1.36
CA LEU A 58 8.52 -9.80 -0.27
C LEU A 58 9.49 -8.69 -0.66
N PHE A 59 9.39 -7.57 0.05
CA PHE A 59 10.37 -6.49 0.05
C PHE A 59 11.29 -6.62 1.26
N LYS A 60 12.57 -6.28 1.09
CA LYS A 60 13.59 -6.29 2.14
C LYS A 60 14.35 -4.96 2.18
N GLY A 61 14.88 -4.63 3.34
CA GLY A 61 15.66 -3.42 3.60
C GLY A 61 15.01 -2.55 4.67
N LYS A 62 15.65 -1.44 5.01
CA LYS A 62 15.17 -0.49 6.02
C LYS A 62 13.76 0.05 5.72
N ASN A 63 12.85 -0.02 6.70
CA ASN A 63 11.48 0.52 6.61
C ASN A 63 11.05 1.42 7.76
N MET A 64 11.89 1.59 8.79
CA MET A 64 11.69 2.59 9.83
C MET A 64 12.67 3.74 9.66
N HIS A 65 12.19 4.96 9.84
CA HIS A 65 13.07 6.12 9.91
C HIS A 65 13.78 6.22 11.28
N ASN A 66 13.14 5.71 12.34
CA ASN A 66 13.62 5.75 13.72
C ASN A 66 12.94 4.65 14.55
N LYS A 67 13.33 4.49 15.82
CA LYS A 67 12.84 3.44 16.73
C LYS A 67 11.51 3.75 17.42
N TYR A 68 10.80 4.81 17.03
CA TYR A 68 9.54 5.18 17.68
C TYR A 68 8.37 4.34 17.15
N GLN A 69 7.29 4.29 17.95
CA GLN A 69 6.04 3.64 17.55
C GLN A 69 5.47 4.30 16.30
N HIS A 70 5.03 3.48 15.36
CA HIS A 70 4.34 3.92 14.16
C HIS A 70 2.84 3.70 14.30
N TYR A 71 2.06 4.53 13.62
CA TYR A 71 0.61 4.42 13.56
C TYR A 71 0.18 4.32 12.10
N LEU A 72 -0.91 3.60 11.85
CA LEU A 72 -1.50 3.47 10.52
C LEU A 72 -2.55 4.56 10.29
N LYS A 73 -2.50 5.19 9.11
CA LYS A 73 -3.57 6.07 8.61
C LYS A 73 -4.21 5.40 7.40
N ILE A 74 -5.53 5.26 7.43
CA ILE A 74 -6.32 4.76 6.31
C ILE A 74 -7.36 5.82 5.96
N GLY A 75 -7.43 6.16 4.69
CA GLY A 75 -8.32 7.19 4.20
C GLY A 75 -7.80 7.79 2.90
N MET A 76 -8.44 8.87 2.48
CA MET A 76 -8.02 9.65 1.34
C MET A 76 -7.29 10.90 1.80
N TYR A 77 -6.01 11.03 1.44
CA TYR A 77 -5.24 12.25 1.64
C TYR A 77 -5.21 13.05 0.33
N ARG A 78 -5.78 14.26 0.33
CA ARG A 78 -6.02 15.04 -0.89
C ARG A 78 -5.43 16.44 -0.78
N HIS A 79 -4.79 16.90 -1.87
CA HIS A 79 -4.31 18.27 -1.98
C HIS A 79 -5.49 19.26 -2.13
N PRO A 80 -5.47 20.45 -1.50
CA PRO A 80 -6.59 21.41 -1.54
C PRO A 80 -7.01 21.87 -2.94
N LYS A 81 -6.08 21.85 -3.91
CA LYS A 81 -6.36 22.26 -5.31
C LYS A 81 -7.16 21.23 -6.12
N ILE A 82 -7.33 20.00 -5.64
CA ILE A 82 -8.12 18.98 -6.35
C ILE A 82 -9.59 19.32 -6.18
N GLN A 83 -10.31 19.55 -7.28
CA GLN A 83 -11.72 19.96 -7.28
C GLN A 83 -12.70 18.81 -7.55
N SER A 84 -12.21 17.64 -7.98
CA SER A 84 -13.06 16.49 -8.26
C SER A 84 -13.56 15.83 -6.97
N SER A 85 -14.78 15.30 -7.01
CA SER A 85 -15.29 14.41 -5.97
C SER A 85 -14.64 13.04 -6.12
N ASN A 86 -14.11 12.50 -5.03
CA ASN A 86 -13.49 11.19 -5.02
C ASN A 86 -14.14 10.40 -3.88
N ASN A 87 -14.40 9.12 -4.12
CA ASN A 87 -15.00 8.23 -3.14
C ASN A 87 -14.12 7.00 -3.01
N ILE A 88 -13.82 6.64 -1.77
CA ILE A 88 -13.16 5.38 -1.43
C ILE A 88 -13.94 4.75 -0.27
N LYS A 89 -14.14 3.44 -0.33
CA LYS A 89 -14.84 2.68 0.71
C LYS A 89 -13.87 1.67 1.29
N PHE A 90 -13.92 1.52 2.60
CA PHE A 90 -13.14 0.53 3.34
C PHE A 90 -14.09 -0.36 4.13
N ARG A 91 -13.74 -1.63 4.28
CA ARG A 91 -14.43 -2.59 5.14
C ARG A 91 -13.42 -3.61 5.66
N ALA A 92 -13.79 -4.34 6.72
CA ALA A 92 -12.99 -5.43 7.28
C ALA A 92 -11.54 -5.03 7.62
N LEU A 93 -11.36 -3.88 8.27
CA LEU A 93 -10.05 -3.48 8.79
C LEU A 93 -9.68 -4.29 10.02
N PHE A 94 -8.50 -4.90 10.00
CA PHE A 94 -7.93 -5.68 11.09
C PHE A 94 -6.45 -5.36 11.25
N ILE A 95 -5.99 -5.17 12.49
CA ILE A 95 -4.59 -4.89 12.84
C ILE A 95 -4.27 -5.79 14.04
N ASN A 96 -3.21 -6.58 13.92
CA ASN A 96 -2.71 -7.51 14.93
C ASN A 96 -1.34 -7.10 15.45
#